data_AF-A0A5J4NCD8-F1
#
_entry.id   AF-A0A5J4NCD8-F1
#
_cell.length_a   1.000
_cell.length_b   1.000
_cell.length_c   1.000
_cell.angle_alpha   90.00
_cell.angle_beta   90.00
_cell.angle_gamma   90.00
#
_symmetry.space_group_name_H-M   'P 1'
#
loop_
_entity.id
_entity.type
_entity.pdbx_description
1 polymer ?
#
loop_
_entity_poly.entity_id
_entity_poly.type
_entity_poly.pdbx_seq_one_letter_code
_entity_poly.pdbx_strand_id
1 'polypeptide(L)'
;MCPISLIFTRNLNVFAIFARQLYIIQFKCFPDAVPYYAGAENRGYLSDPGDVSNARMWLAQKYGYRLVDPAAQPESVRHLMSIRKASSQIFLGLTPGSLVSLADEVVLKPSAEELDKYAS
;
A
#
# COMPACT_ATOMS: atom_id res chain seq x y z
N MET A 1 -26.66 4.66 -1.95
CA MET A 1 -25.57 5.37 -2.68
C MET A 1 -24.32 5.32 -1.81
N CYS A 2 -23.37 4.44 -2.15
CA CYS A 2 -22.19 4.17 -1.33
C CYS A 2 -21.24 5.38 -1.27
N PRO A 3 -20.67 5.73 -0.10
CA PRO A 3 -19.80 6.89 0.07
C PRO A 3 -18.37 6.56 -0.38
N ILE A 4 -18.20 6.10 -1.63
CA ILE A 4 -16.88 5.79 -2.18
C ILE A 4 -16.06 7.08 -2.39
N SER A 5 -16.73 8.22 -2.60
CA SER A 5 -16.09 9.52 -2.84
C SER A 5 -15.39 10.11 -1.60
N LEU A 6 -15.84 9.80 -0.38
CA LEU A 6 -15.31 10.45 0.83
C LEU A 6 -13.96 9.89 1.28
N ILE A 7 -13.68 8.62 0.97
CA ILE A 7 -12.42 7.95 1.38
C ILE A 7 -11.28 8.34 0.42
N PHE A 8 -11.55 8.44 -0.88
CA PHE A 8 -10.54 8.81 -1.87
C PHE A 8 -10.13 10.28 -1.77
N THR A 9 -11.08 11.18 -1.46
CA THR A 9 -10.83 12.63 -1.29
C THR A 9 -9.97 12.95 -0.08
N ARG A 10 -9.94 12.10 0.96
CA ARG A 10 -9.04 12.29 2.10
C ARG A 10 -7.57 12.15 1.72
N ASN A 11 -7.22 11.34 0.72
CA ASN A 11 -5.82 11.04 0.38
C ASN A 11 -5.14 12.16 -0.43
N LEU A 12 -5.89 13.05 -1.08
CA LEU A 12 -5.33 14.04 -2.01
C LEU A 12 -4.58 15.19 -1.31
N ASN A 13 -4.80 15.42 -0.01
CA ASN A 13 -4.08 16.44 0.73
C ASN A 13 -3.58 15.90 2.08
N VAL A 14 -2.36 15.39 2.06
CA VAL A 14 -1.66 14.84 3.23
C VAL A 14 -1.53 15.88 4.36
N PHE A 15 -1.22 17.14 4.02
CA PHE A 15 -1.15 18.23 4.99
C PHE A 15 -2.50 18.46 5.69
N ALA A 16 -3.61 18.40 4.95
CA ALA A 16 -4.94 18.54 5.52
C ALA A 16 -5.36 17.37 6.42
N ILE A 17 -4.78 16.18 6.23
CA ILE A 17 -4.96 15.05 7.15
C ILE A 17 -4.22 15.33 8.46
N PHE A 18 -2.93 15.67 8.38
CA PHE A 18 -2.10 15.88 9.56
C PHE A 18 -2.45 17.15 10.35
N ALA A 19 -2.87 18.22 9.68
CA ALA A 19 -3.32 19.45 10.32
C ALA A 19 -4.55 19.24 11.22
N ARG A 20 -5.36 18.21 10.97
CA ARG A 20 -6.51 17.86 11.81
C ARG A 20 -6.12 17.10 13.08
N GLN A 21 -4.85 16.73 13.25
CA GLN A 21 -4.35 15.96 14.39
C GLN A 21 -5.21 14.72 14.71
N LEU A 22 -5.59 14.00 13.65
CA LEU A 22 -6.34 12.75 13.76
C LEU A 22 -5.41 11.55 13.61
N TYR A 23 -5.76 10.47 14.31
CA TYR A 23 -5.10 9.18 14.11
C TYR A 23 -5.25 8.69 12.66
N ILE A 24 -4.18 8.11 12.14
CA ILE A 24 -4.18 7.52 10.81
C ILE A 24 -5.08 6.28 10.81
N ILE A 25 -6.08 6.27 9.95
CA ILE A 25 -7.01 5.14 9.82
C ILE A 25 -6.41 4.01 8.99
N GLN A 26 -6.92 2.80 9.19
CA GLN A 26 -6.66 1.68 8.28
C GLN A 26 -7.43 1.83 6.97
N PHE A 27 -6.83 1.36 5.87
CA PHE A 27 -7.53 1.16 4.61
C PHE A 27 -8.39 -0.10 4.67
N LYS A 28 -9.67 0.03 4.31
CA LYS A 28 -10.61 -1.10 4.17
C LYS A 28 -10.73 -1.48 2.69
N CYS A 29 -10.53 -2.76 2.39
CA CYS A 29 -10.70 -3.26 1.02
C CYS A 29 -12.18 -3.26 0.61
N PHE A 30 -12.46 -2.89 -0.64
CA PHE A 30 -13.80 -2.94 -1.22
C PHE A 30 -14.11 -4.36 -1.72
N PRO A 31 -15.19 -5.01 -1.27
CA PRO A 31 -15.45 -6.42 -1.56
C PRO A 31 -15.60 -6.71 -3.06
N ASP A 32 -16.28 -5.83 -3.80
CA ASP A 32 -16.53 -6.02 -5.24
C ASP A 32 -15.25 -5.94 -6.09
N ALA A 33 -14.22 -5.24 -5.59
CA ALA A 33 -12.95 -5.05 -6.30
C ALA A 33 -11.88 -6.09 -5.89
N VAL A 34 -12.16 -6.94 -4.90
CA VAL A 34 -11.26 -8.02 -4.48
C VAL A 34 -10.79 -8.90 -5.64
N PRO A 35 -11.66 -9.43 -6.53
CA PRO A 35 -11.20 -10.30 -7.62
C PRO A 35 -10.21 -9.58 -8.55
N TYR A 36 -10.43 -8.30 -8.82
CA TYR A 36 -9.54 -7.49 -9.65
C TYR A 36 -8.15 -7.31 -9.00
N TYR A 37 -8.10 -7.02 -7.68
CA TYR A 37 -6.86 -6.82 -6.94
C TYR A 37 -6.16 -8.12 -6.50
N ALA A 38 -6.83 -9.27 -6.59
CA ALA A 38 -6.25 -10.59 -6.40
C ALA A 38 -5.61 -11.15 -7.68
N GLY A 39 -6.02 -10.66 -8.86
CA GLY A 39 -5.48 -11.09 -10.15
C GLY A 39 -4.01 -10.72 -10.35
N ALA A 40 -3.19 -11.70 -10.74
CA ALA A 40 -1.76 -11.54 -11.02
C ALA A 40 -1.52 -10.77 -12.34
N GLU A 41 -2.42 -10.93 -13.31
CA GLU A 41 -2.43 -10.22 -14.59
C GLU A 41 -2.55 -8.69 -14.42
N ASN A 42 -3.33 -8.26 -13.42
CA ASN A 42 -3.52 -6.85 -13.07
C ASN A 42 -2.42 -6.33 -12.14
N ARG A 43 -1.47 -7.20 -11.74
CA ARG A 43 -0.43 -6.91 -10.72
C ARG A 43 -1.06 -6.42 -9.42
N GLY A 44 -2.16 -7.05 -9.04
CA GLY A 44 -2.96 -6.65 -7.89
C GLY A 44 -2.18 -6.78 -6.59
N TYR A 45 -2.43 -5.88 -5.63
CA TYR A 45 -1.67 -5.86 -4.37
C TYR A 45 -2.02 -7.02 -3.41
N LEU A 46 -3.07 -7.80 -3.71
CA LEU A 46 -3.44 -9.03 -2.99
C LEU A 46 -2.94 -10.30 -3.70
N SER A 47 -2.31 -10.17 -4.87
CA SER A 47 -1.85 -11.31 -5.67
C SER A 47 -0.55 -11.93 -5.12
N ASP A 48 -0.36 -13.22 -5.38
CA ASP A 48 0.87 -13.93 -5.04
C ASP A 48 2.04 -13.44 -5.93
N PRO A 49 3.21 -13.11 -5.36
CA PRO A 49 4.35 -12.61 -6.14
C PRO A 49 4.91 -13.63 -7.15
N GLY A 50 4.74 -14.93 -6.91
CA GLY A 50 5.10 -15.99 -7.85
C GLY A 50 4.24 -15.95 -9.10
N ASP A 51 2.93 -15.86 -8.93
CA ASP A 51 1.97 -15.76 -10.04
C ASP A 51 2.17 -14.48 -10.86
N VAL A 52 2.49 -13.36 -10.20
CA VAL A 52 2.86 -12.11 -10.90
C VAL A 52 4.11 -12.29 -11.77
N SER A 53 5.08 -13.07 -11.29
CA SER A 53 6.30 -13.36 -12.05
C SER A 53 6.01 -14.23 -13.27
N ASN A 54 5.12 -15.22 -13.15
CA ASN A 54 4.64 -16.03 -14.28
C ASN A 54 3.90 -15.19 -15.31
N ALA A 55 3.00 -14.29 -14.86
CA ALA A 55 2.28 -13.37 -15.74
C ALA A 55 3.23 -12.44 -16.50
N ARG A 56 4.34 -11.99 -15.88
CA ARG A 56 5.39 -11.20 -16.55
C ARG A 56 6.09 -11.97 -17.66
N MET A 57 6.36 -13.26 -17.44
CA MET A 57 6.98 -14.14 -18.45
C MET A 57 6.05 -14.35 -19.64
N TRP A 58 4.77 -14.62 -19.39
CA TRP A 58 3.76 -14.74 -20.43
C TRP A 58 3.65 -13.46 -21.28
N LEU A 59 3.66 -12.29 -20.63
CA LEU A 59 3.62 -11.00 -21.32
C LEU A 59 4.87 -10.80 -22.20
N ALA A 60 6.06 -11.14 -21.69
CA ALA A 60 7.30 -11.08 -22.44
C ALA A 60 7.27 -11.94 -23.71
N GLN A 61 6.73 -13.16 -23.61
CA GLN A 61 6.53 -14.05 -24.76
C GLN A 61 5.50 -13.50 -25.76
N LYS A 62 4.37 -12.98 -25.27
CA LYS A 62 3.30 -12.43 -26.11
C LYS A 62 3.75 -11.24 -26.95
N TYR A 63 4.57 -10.36 -26.38
CA TYR A 63 5.01 -9.11 -27.04
C TYR A 63 6.46 -9.17 -27.55
N GLY A 64 7.17 -10.28 -27.34
CA GLY A 64 8.50 -10.53 -27.90
C GLY A 64 9.65 -9.73 -27.28
N TYR A 65 9.51 -9.22 -26.05
CA TYR A 65 10.61 -8.54 -25.36
C TYR A 65 11.34 -9.49 -24.41
N ARG A 66 12.64 -9.21 -24.17
CA ARG A 66 13.43 -9.94 -23.19
C ARG A 66 13.12 -9.45 -21.79
N LEU A 67 12.68 -10.35 -20.90
CA LEU A 67 12.45 -10.01 -19.50
C LEU A 67 13.78 -9.73 -18.79
N VAL A 68 13.89 -8.56 -18.15
CA VAL A 68 15.05 -8.21 -17.32
C VAL A 68 14.88 -8.85 -15.95
N ASP A 69 15.90 -9.58 -15.51
CA ASP A 69 15.95 -10.18 -14.18
C ASP A 69 16.06 -9.08 -13.11
N PRO A 70 15.09 -8.96 -12.19
CA PRO A 70 15.20 -8.04 -11.06
C PRO A 70 16.45 -8.29 -10.21
N ALA A 71 16.95 -9.53 -10.14
CA ALA A 71 18.12 -9.86 -9.34
C ALA A 71 19.44 -9.31 -9.93
N ALA A 72 19.47 -9.04 -11.23
CA ALA A 72 20.64 -8.48 -11.91
C ALA A 72 20.79 -6.95 -11.72
N GLN A 73 19.83 -6.30 -11.07
CA GLN A 73 19.88 -4.87 -10.77
C GLN A 73 20.80 -4.57 -9.58
N PRO A 74 21.36 -3.36 -9.47
CA PRO A 74 22.15 -2.96 -8.31
C PRO A 74 21.30 -3.02 -7.03
N GLU A 75 21.95 -3.30 -5.90
CA GLU A 75 21.27 -3.55 -4.62
C GLU A 75 20.36 -2.40 -4.19
N SER A 76 20.76 -1.15 -4.41
CA SER A 76 19.93 0.02 -4.11
C SER A 76 18.60 0.02 -4.88
N VAL A 77 18.63 -0.36 -6.15
CA VAL A 77 17.42 -0.45 -7.00
C VAL A 77 16.58 -1.64 -6.59
N ARG A 78 17.20 -2.77 -6.25
CA ARG A 78 16.49 -3.96 -5.75
C ARG A 78 15.75 -3.66 -4.46
N HIS A 79 16.39 -2.95 -3.54
CA HIS A 79 15.75 -2.50 -2.31
C HIS A 79 14.51 -1.65 -2.62
N LEU A 80 14.66 -0.61 -3.46
CA LEU A 80 13.55 0.26 -3.86
C LEU A 80 12.41 -0.49 -4.55
N MET A 81 12.72 -1.47 -5.41
CA MET A 81 11.72 -2.29 -6.11
C MET A 81 11.00 -3.28 -5.17
N SER A 82 11.64 -3.66 -4.06
CA SER A 82 11.07 -4.57 -3.07
C SER A 82 10.14 -3.86 -2.08
N ILE A 83 10.25 -2.54 -1.95
CA ILE A 83 9.41 -1.76 -1.04
C ILE A 83 7.95 -1.85 -1.49
N ARG A 84 7.10 -2.39 -0.61
CA ARG A 84 5.65 -2.42 -0.78
C ARG A 84 4.99 -1.97 0.51
N LYS A 85 3.94 -1.16 0.40
CA LYS A 85 3.07 -0.86 1.53
C LYS A 85 2.22 -2.09 1.87
N ALA A 86 1.86 -2.25 3.14
CA ALA A 86 0.82 -3.22 3.49
C ALA A 86 -0.52 -2.82 2.86
N SER A 87 -1.38 -3.80 2.57
CA SER A 87 -2.68 -3.57 1.91
C SER A 87 -3.62 -2.70 2.75
N SER A 88 -3.54 -2.80 4.07
CA SER A 88 -4.29 -1.97 5.05
C SER A 88 -3.65 -0.62 5.33
N GLN A 89 -2.43 -0.37 4.84
CA GLN A 89 -1.66 0.82 5.15
C GLN A 89 -1.88 1.92 4.08
N ILE A 90 -2.09 3.14 4.55
CA ILE A 90 -2.27 4.31 3.68
C ILE A 90 -0.92 4.89 3.25
N PHE A 91 -0.04 5.16 4.22
CA PHE A 91 1.27 5.80 4.01
C PHE A 91 2.40 4.80 4.25
N LEU A 92 3.40 4.79 3.38
CA LEU A 92 4.59 3.96 3.59
C LEU A 92 5.36 4.44 4.84
N GLY A 93 5.66 3.52 5.75
CA GLY A 93 6.44 3.81 6.97
C GLY A 93 5.63 4.34 8.17
N LEU A 94 4.37 4.73 7.98
CA LEU A 94 3.48 5.13 9.08
C LEU A 94 2.43 4.04 9.33
N THR A 95 2.41 3.51 10.54
CA THR A 95 1.43 2.50 10.92
C THR A 95 0.07 3.14 11.20
N PRO A 96 -1.04 2.46 10.86
CA PRO A 96 -2.37 2.85 11.32
C PRO A 96 -2.39 3.03 12.85
N GLY A 97 -3.19 3.98 13.34
CA GLY A 97 -3.25 4.36 14.74
C GLY A 97 -2.16 5.35 15.17
N SER A 98 -1.17 5.65 14.31
CA SER A 98 -0.18 6.69 14.63
C SER A 98 -0.79 8.10 14.49
N LEU A 99 -0.34 9.02 15.33
CA LEU A 99 -0.66 10.45 15.26
C LEU A 99 0.61 11.24 14.89
N VAL A 100 0.49 12.12 13.90
CA VAL A 100 1.60 12.96 13.43
C VAL A 100 1.37 14.40 13.89
N SER A 101 2.25 14.93 14.73
CA SER A 101 2.28 16.35 15.07
C SER A 101 3.24 17.08 14.13
N LEU A 102 2.73 18.02 13.35
CA LEU A 102 3.56 18.86 12.48
C LEU A 102 4.30 19.95 13.25
N ALA A 103 3.76 20.40 14.38
CA ALA A 103 4.36 21.47 15.19
C ALA A 103 5.62 20.99 15.91
N ASP A 104 5.57 19.76 16.44
CA ASP A 104 6.67 19.17 17.20
C ASP A 104 7.56 18.26 16.33
N GLU A 105 7.15 18.00 15.08
CA GLU A 105 7.79 17.04 14.16
C GLU A 105 7.89 15.61 14.73
N VAL A 106 6.95 15.22 15.59
CA VAL A 106 6.94 13.92 16.27
C VAL A 106 5.81 13.01 15.74
N VAL A 107 6.10 11.71 15.64
CA VAL A 107 5.11 10.66 15.42
C VAL A 107 4.84 9.92 16.73
N LEU A 108 3.62 10.07 17.23
CA LEU A 108 3.13 9.37 18.42
C LEU A 108 2.55 8.02 18.00
N LYS A 109 3.11 6.95 18.56
CA LYS A 109 2.62 5.57 18.34
C LYS A 109 1.62 5.21 19.44
N PRO A 110 0.56 4.45 19.13
CA PRO A 110 -0.41 4.01 20.12
C PRO A 110 0.26 3.09 21.15
N SER A 111 -0.29 3.09 22.37
CA SER A 111 0.12 2.15 23.42
C SER A 111 -0.24 0.71 23.03
N ALA A 112 0.41 -0.28 23.64
CA ALA A 112 0.19 -1.70 23.31
C ALA A 112 -1.28 -2.12 23.48
N GLU A 113 -1.98 -1.58 24.49
CA GLU A 113 -3.39 -1.86 24.78
C GLU A 113 -4.35 -1.27 23.72
N GLU A 114 -3.94 -0.18 23.08
CA GLU A 114 -4.73 0.48 22.04
C GLU A 114 -4.41 -0.06 20.64
N LEU A 115 -3.24 -0.68 20.48
CA LEU A 115 -2.80 -1.24 19.21
C LEU A 115 -3.80 -2.30 18.68
N ASP A 116 -4.34 -3.14 19.56
CA ASP A 116 -5.31 -4.18 19.18
C ASP A 116 -6.60 -3.60 18.58
N LYS A 117 -7.04 -2.43 19.05
CA LYS A 117 -8.21 -1.72 18.51
C LYS A 117 -7.98 -1.25 17.08
N TYR A 118 -6.74 -0.93 16.74
CA TYR A 118 -6.35 -0.42 15.44
C TYR A 118 -5.70 -1.47 14.55
N ALA A 119 -5.38 -2.66 15.05
CA ALA A 119 -4.82 -3.77 14.30
C ALA A 119 -5.90 -4.72 13.74
N SER A 120 -7.07 -4.77 14.38
CA SER A 120 -8.22 -5.64 14.05
C SER A 120 -9.08 -5.12 12.89
#